data_AF-A0A8B8P6J3-F1
#
_entry.id   AF-A0A8B8P6J3-F1
#
_cell.length_a   1.000
_cell.length_b   1.000
_cell.length_c   1.000
_cell.angle_alpha   90.00
_cell.angle_beta   90.00
_cell.angle_gamma   90.00
#
_symmetry.space_group_name_H-M   'P 1'
#
loop_
_entity.id
_entity.type
_entity.pdbx_description
1 polymer ?
#
loop_
_entity_poly.entity_id
_entity_poly.type
_entity_poly.pdbx_seq_one_letter_code
_entity_poly.pdbx_strand_id
1 'polypeptide(L)'
;MEAASKLGPVALPILARIQPVDSTIAKSVFVSAFRFATSTAGPCPPFGEELKSSAQEQIEFMLREDQDMPLITVDDEVKSVIKKGLSFMFSSFESKLSSLLNESDLASKTEEADILQGLSDLDWMSNVLPKMELMKDFVSTWAETSENILGIVEDQKLKSVMWGLKLKLIEVCGKVLEAVGYGNVILPADFRVHILKLWLPYIRKMKPLLDSKSDEEASFPYKMDEDLCQSIEGAIVSFVLALPSNDQADILADWMKAEQARYPDLTEAFEVWCYRTKSAKRRLTEAVDKVDNAPISL
;
A
#
# COMPACT_ATOMS: atom_id res chain seq x y z
N MET A 1 34.12 22.78 -16.66
CA MET A 1 33.57 23.95 -17.41
C MET A 1 34.56 24.62 -18.37
N GLU A 2 35.87 24.45 -18.23
CA GLU A 2 36.88 25.14 -19.05
C GLU A 2 36.96 24.67 -20.53
N ALA A 3 36.50 23.45 -20.83
CA ALA A 3 36.44 22.93 -22.20
C ALA A 3 35.22 23.44 -22.99
N ALA A 4 34.14 23.84 -22.32
CA ALA A 4 32.88 24.26 -22.95
C ALA A 4 32.95 25.67 -23.56
N SER A 5 33.82 26.55 -23.03
CA SER A 5 33.92 27.94 -23.52
C SER A 5 34.60 28.08 -24.89
N LYS A 6 35.15 26.99 -25.46
CA LYS A 6 35.87 26.98 -26.74
C LYS A 6 35.00 26.59 -27.95
N LEU A 7 33.75 26.18 -27.75
CA LEU A 7 32.94 25.55 -28.81
C LEU A 7 32.15 26.54 -29.71
N GLY A 8 32.31 27.84 -29.53
CA GLY A 8 31.69 28.86 -30.39
C GLY A 8 30.16 28.90 -30.35
N PRO A 9 29.51 29.84 -31.07
CA PRO A 9 28.07 30.08 -30.96
C PRO A 9 27.18 28.93 -31.47
N VAL A 10 27.73 27.99 -32.25
CA VAL A 10 27.01 26.79 -32.74
C VAL A 10 26.74 25.78 -31.61
N ALA A 11 27.58 25.78 -30.56
CA ALA A 11 27.40 24.89 -29.43
C ALA A 11 26.54 25.47 -28.31
N LEU A 12 26.21 26.76 -28.34
CA LEU A 12 25.35 27.42 -27.34
C LEU A 12 23.99 26.71 -27.13
N PRO A 13 23.25 26.29 -28.17
CA PRO A 13 21.99 25.56 -27.99
C PRO A 13 22.19 24.18 -27.34
N ILE A 14 23.33 23.54 -27.59
CA ILE A 14 23.67 22.23 -27.03
C ILE A 14 24.12 22.40 -25.57
N LEU A 15 24.93 23.42 -25.27
CA LEU A 15 25.36 23.76 -23.92
C LEU A 15 24.20 24.25 -23.04
N ALA A 16 23.22 24.95 -23.62
CA ALA A 16 21.99 25.32 -22.93
C ALA A 16 21.14 24.09 -22.55
N ARG A 17 21.17 23.02 -23.35
CA ARG A 17 20.55 21.72 -23.02
C ARG A 17 21.32 20.91 -21.97
N ILE A 18 22.57 21.30 -21.67
CA ILE A 18 23.45 20.66 -20.68
C ILE A 18 23.53 21.52 -19.39
N GLN A 19 22.89 22.69 -19.35
CA GLN A 19 22.80 23.44 -18.11
C GLN A 19 21.91 22.67 -17.11
N PRO A 20 22.31 22.62 -15.83
CA PRO A 20 21.48 22.03 -14.78
C PRO A 20 20.12 22.72 -14.78
N VAL A 21 19.05 21.93 -14.70
CA VAL A 21 17.69 22.46 -14.69
C VAL A 21 17.53 23.34 -13.46
N ASP A 22 16.91 24.51 -13.62
CA ASP A 22 16.58 25.35 -12.47
C ASP A 22 15.66 24.57 -11.53
N SER A 23 16.16 24.26 -10.34
CA SER A 23 15.42 23.54 -9.28
C SER A 23 14.05 24.15 -8.98
N THR A 24 13.89 25.47 -9.15
CA THR A 24 12.61 26.18 -8.95
C THR A 24 11.61 25.82 -10.04
N ILE A 25 12.07 25.75 -11.29
CA ILE A 25 11.25 25.36 -12.44
C ILE A 25 10.87 23.88 -12.31
N ALA A 26 11.84 23.02 -11.98
CA ALA A 26 11.59 21.60 -11.77
C ALA A 26 10.55 21.38 -10.65
N LYS A 27 10.68 22.07 -9.51
CA LYS A 27 9.69 22.02 -8.44
C LYS A 27 8.30 22.47 -8.90
N SER A 28 8.20 23.57 -9.63
CA SER A 28 6.92 24.09 -10.15
C SER A 28 6.25 23.11 -11.11
N VAL A 29 7.02 22.49 -12.01
CA VAL A 29 6.55 21.45 -12.93
C VAL A 29 6.08 20.23 -12.15
N PHE A 30 6.86 19.77 -11.18
CA PHE A 30 6.50 18.63 -10.33
C PHE A 30 5.18 18.86 -9.58
N VAL A 31 5.05 20.00 -8.90
CA VAL A 31 3.85 20.37 -8.14
C VAL A 31 2.63 20.49 -9.06
N SER A 32 2.80 21.03 -10.27
CA SER A 32 1.72 21.17 -11.25
C SER A 32 1.26 19.81 -11.79
N ALA A 33 2.21 18.95 -12.16
CA ALA A 33 1.92 17.59 -12.60
C ALA A 33 1.22 16.80 -11.49
N PHE A 34 1.70 16.90 -10.24
CA PHE A 34 1.11 16.22 -9.10
C PHE A 34 -0.31 16.69 -8.81
N ARG A 35 -0.57 17.99 -8.81
CA ARG A 35 -1.93 18.53 -8.64
C ARG A 35 -2.87 18.05 -9.73
N PHE A 36 -2.38 17.97 -10.97
CA PHE A 36 -3.17 17.47 -12.08
C PHE A 36 -3.48 15.97 -11.91
N ALA A 37 -2.46 15.15 -11.65
CA ALA A 37 -2.57 13.70 -11.46
C ALA A 37 -3.49 13.30 -10.30
N THR A 38 -3.56 14.13 -9.26
CA THR A 38 -4.40 13.89 -8.07
C THR A 38 -5.76 14.59 -8.10
N SER A 39 -6.03 15.41 -9.12
CA SER A 39 -7.31 16.10 -9.24
C SER A 39 -8.42 15.15 -9.74
N THR A 40 -9.68 15.44 -9.36
CA THR A 40 -10.87 14.84 -9.97
C THR A 40 -11.32 15.61 -11.21
N ALA A 41 -10.45 16.40 -11.84
CA ALA A 41 -10.82 17.11 -13.05
C ALA A 41 -11.21 16.06 -14.09
N GLY A 42 -12.47 16.10 -14.54
CA GLY A 42 -12.97 15.17 -15.54
C GLY A 42 -12.13 15.22 -16.81
N PRO A 43 -12.24 14.20 -17.67
CA PRO A 43 -11.44 14.06 -18.88
C PRO A 43 -11.36 15.38 -19.65
N CYS A 44 -10.15 15.89 -19.86
CA CYS A 44 -9.95 17.20 -20.46
C CYS A 44 -10.05 17.08 -21.99
N PRO A 45 -11.08 17.62 -22.66
CA PRO A 45 -11.19 17.47 -24.11
C PRO A 45 -10.07 18.26 -24.81
N PRO A 46 -9.45 17.72 -25.87
CA PRO A 46 -9.73 16.45 -26.56
C PRO A 46 -9.02 15.20 -25.99
N PHE A 47 -8.19 15.36 -24.97
CA PHE A 47 -7.21 14.36 -24.51
C PHE A 47 -7.76 13.32 -23.51
N GLY A 48 -8.96 13.51 -22.97
CA GLY A 48 -9.57 12.53 -22.07
C GLY A 48 -8.74 12.30 -20.80
N GLU A 49 -8.49 11.03 -20.47
CA GLU A 49 -7.64 10.58 -19.35
C GLU A 49 -6.13 10.59 -19.69
N GLU A 50 -5.74 10.78 -20.95
CA GLU A 50 -4.34 10.70 -21.39
C GLU A 50 -3.46 11.73 -20.69
N LEU A 51 -4.01 12.92 -20.37
CA LEU A 51 -3.27 13.93 -19.63
C LEU A 51 -2.96 13.50 -18.20
N LYS A 52 -3.86 12.74 -17.57
CA LYS A 52 -3.67 12.30 -16.19
C LYS A 52 -2.58 11.24 -16.14
N SER A 53 -2.65 10.25 -17.03
CA SER A 53 -1.60 9.26 -17.19
C SER A 53 -0.26 9.91 -17.55
N SER A 54 -0.24 10.90 -18.45
CA SER A 54 0.97 11.63 -18.78
C SER A 54 1.54 12.41 -17.58
N ALA A 55 0.68 13.00 -16.74
CA ALA A 55 1.12 13.65 -15.52
C ALA A 55 1.69 12.65 -14.50
N GLN A 56 1.08 11.47 -14.36
CA GLN A 56 1.59 10.38 -13.51
C GLN A 56 2.96 9.89 -14.00
N GLU A 57 3.11 9.65 -15.30
CA GLU A 57 4.37 9.25 -15.94
C GLU A 57 5.46 10.33 -15.77
N GLN A 58 5.09 11.61 -15.90
CA GLN A 58 6.01 12.72 -15.69
C GLN A 58 6.54 12.75 -14.25
N ILE A 59 5.67 12.53 -13.26
CA ILE A 59 6.05 12.44 -11.85
C ILE A 59 6.99 11.26 -11.64
N GLU A 60 6.66 10.09 -12.19
CA GLU A 60 7.52 8.90 -12.09
C GLU A 60 8.89 9.13 -12.71
N PHE A 61 8.93 9.78 -13.88
CA PHE A 61 10.15 10.15 -14.58
C PHE A 61 11.02 11.07 -13.73
N MET A 62 10.43 12.12 -13.16
CA MET A 62 11.13 13.09 -12.29
C MET A 62 11.63 12.47 -10.98
N LEU A 63 11.08 11.32 -10.57
CA LEU A 63 11.51 10.57 -9.38
C LEU A 63 12.42 9.39 -9.69
N ARG A 64 12.84 9.21 -10.95
CA ARG A 64 13.94 8.31 -11.27
C ARG A 64 15.26 8.93 -10.78
N GLU A 65 16.21 8.07 -10.45
CA GLU A 65 17.51 8.42 -9.84
C GLU A 65 18.35 9.33 -10.76
N ASP A 66 18.05 10.64 -10.75
CA ASP A 66 18.81 11.69 -11.42
C ASP A 66 19.33 12.72 -10.40
N GLN A 67 20.29 13.56 -10.80
CA GLN A 67 21.05 14.47 -9.92
C GLN A 67 20.18 15.46 -9.13
N ASP A 68 18.97 15.77 -9.61
CA ASP A 68 18.05 16.75 -9.02
C ASP A 68 16.96 16.13 -8.11
N MET A 69 16.88 14.79 -8.04
CA MET A 69 15.92 14.05 -7.19
C MET A 69 15.99 14.43 -5.69
N PRO A 70 17.17 14.71 -5.08
CA PRO A 70 17.25 15.06 -3.67
C PRO A 70 16.59 16.42 -3.33
N LEU A 71 16.48 17.35 -4.28
CA LEU A 71 15.98 18.71 -4.00
C LEU A 71 14.45 18.77 -3.93
N ILE A 72 13.76 17.96 -4.72
CA ILE A 72 12.29 17.93 -4.77
C ILE A 72 11.74 17.08 -3.61
N THR A 73 12.41 15.97 -3.29
CA THR A 73 11.93 14.98 -2.33
C THR A 73 11.99 15.43 -0.87
N VAL A 74 12.87 16.38 -0.54
CA VAL A 74 13.01 16.92 0.83
C VAL A 74 12.25 18.23 1.07
N ASP A 75 11.66 18.82 0.03
CA ASP A 75 11.00 20.12 0.13
C ASP A 75 9.64 20.03 0.83
N ASP A 76 9.46 20.78 1.92
CA ASP A 76 8.25 20.75 2.75
C ASP A 76 6.99 21.25 2.02
N GLU A 77 7.13 22.19 1.08
CA GLU A 77 6.00 22.67 0.28
C GLU A 77 5.54 21.57 -0.68
N VAL A 78 6.48 20.87 -1.32
CA VAL A 78 6.18 19.70 -2.16
C VAL A 78 5.52 18.61 -1.33
N LYS A 79 6.08 18.23 -0.17
CA LYS A 79 5.48 17.23 0.72
C LYS A 79 4.07 17.63 1.17
N SER A 80 3.84 18.91 1.48
CA SER A 80 2.52 19.44 1.84
C SER A 80 1.51 19.31 0.71
N VAL A 81 1.90 19.61 -0.54
CA VAL A 81 1.04 19.40 -1.73
C VAL A 81 0.72 17.91 -1.89
N ILE A 82 1.71 17.04 -1.73
CA ILE A 82 1.54 15.59 -1.87
C ILE A 82 0.55 15.05 -0.84
N LYS A 83 0.72 15.42 0.44
CA LYS A 83 -0.19 15.02 1.52
C LYS A 83 -1.63 15.48 1.27
N LYS A 84 -1.81 16.70 0.77
CA LYS A 84 -3.16 17.20 0.40
C LYS A 84 -3.78 16.40 -0.74
N GLY A 85 -3.00 16.07 -1.77
CA GLY A 85 -3.49 15.22 -2.87
C GLY A 85 -3.84 13.82 -2.40
N LEU A 86 -3.00 13.23 -1.54
CA LEU A 86 -3.26 11.93 -0.91
C LEU A 86 -4.58 11.93 -0.12
N SER A 87 -4.77 12.89 0.80
CA SER A 87 -6.01 13.00 1.57
C SER A 87 -7.23 13.17 0.67
N PHE A 88 -7.10 14.01 -0.37
CA PHE A 88 -8.18 14.22 -1.33
C PHE A 88 -8.55 12.96 -2.10
N MET A 89 -7.56 12.16 -2.54
CA MET A 89 -7.80 10.90 -3.24
C MET A 89 -8.53 9.89 -2.37
N PHE A 90 -8.10 9.73 -1.11
CA PHE A 90 -8.78 8.87 -0.14
C PHE A 90 -10.23 9.33 0.09
N SER A 91 -10.45 10.61 0.40
CA SER A 91 -11.80 11.13 0.63
C SER A 91 -12.70 11.01 -0.60
N SER A 92 -12.15 11.23 -1.80
CA SER A 92 -12.88 11.05 -3.06
C SER A 92 -13.26 9.59 -3.29
N PHE A 93 -12.32 8.67 -3.08
CA PHE A 93 -12.56 7.23 -3.17
C PHE A 93 -13.62 6.77 -2.16
N GLU A 94 -13.50 7.13 -0.88
CA GLU A 94 -14.47 6.75 0.15
C GLU A 94 -15.86 7.31 -0.12
N SER A 95 -15.94 8.56 -0.61
CA SER A 95 -17.22 9.19 -0.98
C SER A 95 -17.92 8.42 -2.09
N LYS A 96 -17.19 8.07 -3.16
CA LYS A 96 -17.70 7.24 -4.26
C LYS A 96 -18.08 5.84 -3.79
N LEU A 97 -17.24 5.21 -2.96
CA LEU A 97 -17.54 3.90 -2.41
C LEU A 97 -18.82 3.93 -1.57
N SER A 98 -19.02 4.99 -0.77
CA SER A 98 -20.19 5.18 0.07
C SER A 98 -21.47 5.44 -0.74
N SER A 99 -21.37 6.00 -1.96
CA SER A 99 -22.55 6.24 -2.80
C SER A 99 -23.17 4.93 -3.30
N LEU A 100 -22.38 3.87 -3.49
CA LEU A 100 -22.85 2.56 -3.95
C LEU A 100 -24.03 2.05 -3.12
N LEU A 101 -23.99 2.21 -1.80
CA LEU A 101 -25.05 1.69 -0.94
C LEU A 101 -26.38 2.42 -1.10
N ASN A 102 -26.36 3.64 -1.64
CA ASN A 102 -27.55 4.47 -1.89
C ASN A 102 -28.15 4.26 -3.27
N GLU A 103 -27.41 3.65 -4.20
CA GLU A 103 -27.85 3.42 -5.57
C GLU A 103 -28.77 2.19 -5.67
N SER A 104 -29.80 2.31 -6.50
CA SER A 104 -30.76 1.23 -6.74
C SER A 104 -30.29 0.20 -7.77
N ASP A 105 -29.33 0.58 -8.63
CA ASP A 105 -28.77 -0.27 -9.68
C ASP A 105 -27.24 -0.29 -9.59
N LEU A 106 -26.72 -1.21 -8.80
CA LEU A 106 -25.28 -1.40 -8.54
C LEU A 106 -24.49 -1.91 -9.76
N ALA A 107 -25.17 -2.18 -10.88
CA ALA A 107 -24.60 -2.79 -12.08
C ALA A 107 -24.28 -1.77 -13.18
N SER A 108 -24.31 -0.47 -12.89
CA SER A 108 -23.85 0.52 -13.85
C SER A 108 -22.33 0.37 -14.03
N LYS A 109 -21.91 -0.01 -15.24
CA LYS A 109 -20.49 -0.22 -15.57
C LYS A 109 -19.65 1.05 -15.40
N THR A 110 -20.28 2.22 -15.44
CA THR A 110 -19.62 3.52 -15.32
C THR A 110 -19.23 3.83 -13.87
N GLU A 111 -20.10 3.54 -12.89
CA GLU A 111 -19.78 3.77 -11.47
C GLU A 111 -18.68 2.81 -10.97
N GLU A 112 -18.72 1.53 -11.38
CA GLU A 112 -17.64 0.59 -11.05
C GLU A 112 -16.29 1.05 -11.63
N ALA A 113 -16.27 1.54 -12.88
CA ALA A 113 -15.06 2.04 -13.52
C ALA A 113 -14.48 3.26 -12.78
N ASP A 114 -15.32 4.18 -12.33
CA ASP A 114 -14.88 5.38 -11.61
C ASP A 114 -14.29 5.08 -10.22
N ILE A 115 -14.78 4.03 -9.55
CA ILE A 115 -14.25 3.56 -8.26
C ILE A 115 -12.95 2.80 -8.48
N LEU A 116 -12.89 1.94 -9.49
CA LEU A 116 -11.67 1.23 -9.90
C LEU A 116 -10.55 2.18 -10.31
N GLN A 117 -10.89 3.28 -10.98
CA GLN A 117 -9.92 4.33 -11.29
C GLN A 117 -9.37 4.96 -10.01
N GLY A 118 -10.22 5.25 -9.02
CA GLY A 118 -9.78 5.77 -7.72
C GLY A 118 -8.79 4.83 -7.01
N LEU A 119 -9.04 3.52 -7.05
CA LEU A 119 -8.09 2.54 -6.51
C LEU A 119 -6.81 2.42 -7.33
N SER A 120 -6.91 2.51 -8.66
CA SER A 120 -5.72 2.54 -9.53
C SER A 120 -4.86 3.77 -9.25
N ASP A 121 -5.49 4.92 -8.96
CA ASP A 121 -4.76 6.12 -8.57
C ASP A 121 -4.09 5.95 -7.19
N LEU A 122 -4.77 5.33 -6.22
CA LEU A 122 -4.19 5.01 -4.91
C LEU A 122 -3.03 4.01 -5.02
N ASP A 123 -3.16 3.02 -5.88
CA ASP A 123 -2.09 2.06 -6.20
C ASP A 123 -0.87 2.76 -6.80
N TRP A 124 -1.07 3.62 -7.81
CA TRP A 124 -0.03 4.48 -8.35
C TRP A 124 0.63 5.34 -7.26
N MET A 125 -0.17 5.99 -6.42
CA MET A 125 0.31 6.81 -5.31
C MET A 125 1.18 6.00 -4.34
N SER A 126 0.82 4.74 -4.06
CA SER A 126 1.59 3.85 -3.20
C SER A 126 2.99 3.54 -3.75
N ASN A 127 3.20 3.66 -5.07
CA ASN A 127 4.52 3.50 -5.72
C ASN A 127 5.33 4.81 -5.75
N VAL A 128 4.66 5.96 -5.67
CA VAL A 128 5.29 7.30 -5.66
C VAL A 128 5.76 7.67 -4.26
N LEU A 129 4.93 7.47 -3.24
CA LEU A 129 5.19 7.96 -1.88
C LEU A 129 6.45 7.39 -1.19
N PRO A 130 6.88 6.13 -1.42
CA PRO A 130 8.15 5.64 -0.89
C PRO A 130 9.35 6.47 -1.33
N LYS A 131 9.35 6.96 -2.58
CA LYS A 131 10.42 7.81 -3.15
C LYS A 131 10.46 9.21 -2.52
N MET A 132 9.42 9.57 -1.76
CA MET A 132 9.24 10.85 -1.08
C MET A 132 9.30 10.72 0.45
N GLU A 133 9.54 9.52 0.98
CA GLU A 133 9.45 9.20 2.42
C GLU A 133 8.06 9.48 3.03
N LEU A 134 7.01 9.37 2.23
CA LEU A 134 5.63 9.67 2.62
C LEU A 134 4.74 8.42 2.73
N MET A 135 5.33 7.22 2.62
CA MET A 135 4.57 5.96 2.68
C MET A 135 3.84 5.78 4.02
N LYS A 136 4.38 6.37 5.11
CA LYS A 136 3.72 6.37 6.41
C LYS A 136 2.37 7.08 6.39
N ASP A 137 2.24 8.20 5.67
CA ASP A 137 0.98 8.94 5.55
C ASP A 137 -0.07 8.09 4.80
N PHE A 138 0.34 7.35 3.76
CA PHE A 138 -0.54 6.42 3.04
C PHE A 138 -1.05 5.30 3.94
N VAL A 139 -0.14 4.60 4.62
CA VAL A 139 -0.48 3.47 5.49
C VAL A 139 -1.38 3.93 6.64
N SER A 140 -1.12 5.10 7.23
CA SER A 140 -1.95 5.63 8.31
C SER A 140 -3.36 5.94 7.83
N THR A 141 -3.49 6.62 6.68
CA THR A 141 -4.80 6.96 6.10
C THR A 141 -5.56 5.69 5.68
N TRP A 142 -4.87 4.70 5.10
CA TRP A 142 -5.45 3.41 4.76
C TRP A 142 -5.98 2.71 6.02
N ALA A 143 -5.20 2.67 7.10
CA ALA A 143 -5.61 2.04 8.35
C ALA A 143 -6.86 2.72 8.94
N GLU A 144 -6.90 4.06 8.96
CA GLU A 144 -8.03 4.85 9.47
C GLU A 144 -9.32 4.64 8.67
N THR A 145 -9.21 4.42 7.35
CA THR A 145 -10.36 4.27 6.44
C THR A 145 -10.77 2.82 6.22
N SER A 146 -9.95 1.85 6.65
CA SER A 146 -10.15 0.41 6.39
C SER A 146 -11.46 -0.13 6.93
N GLU A 147 -11.88 0.27 8.15
CA GLU A 147 -13.15 -0.20 8.72
C GLU A 147 -14.35 0.23 7.87
N ASN A 148 -14.35 1.48 7.42
CA ASN A 148 -15.40 2.03 6.58
C ASN A 148 -15.44 1.32 5.21
N ILE A 149 -14.27 1.16 4.58
CA ILE A 149 -14.13 0.48 3.29
C ILE A 149 -14.66 -0.96 3.38
N LEU A 150 -14.21 -1.74 4.38
CA LEU A 150 -14.66 -3.12 4.56
C LEU A 150 -16.15 -3.19 4.92
N GLY A 151 -16.65 -2.27 5.74
CA GLY A 151 -18.08 -2.18 6.08
C GLY A 151 -18.97 -2.02 4.85
N ILE A 152 -18.52 -1.27 3.84
CA ILE A 152 -19.26 -1.10 2.58
C ILE A 152 -19.09 -2.33 1.68
N VAL A 153 -17.86 -2.78 1.44
CA VAL A 153 -17.55 -3.84 0.47
C VAL A 153 -18.07 -5.21 0.89
N GLU A 154 -18.22 -5.43 2.21
CA GLU A 154 -18.82 -6.64 2.75
C GLU A 154 -20.34 -6.57 2.91
N ASP A 155 -20.98 -5.46 2.51
CA ASP A 155 -22.44 -5.36 2.49
C ASP A 155 -23.06 -6.45 1.61
N GLN A 156 -24.24 -6.95 2.01
CA GLN A 156 -24.93 -8.01 1.28
C GLN A 156 -25.25 -7.64 -0.16
N LYS A 157 -25.45 -6.35 -0.45
CA LYS A 157 -25.64 -5.82 -1.80
C LYS A 157 -24.44 -6.08 -2.71
N LEU A 158 -23.22 -6.01 -2.18
CA LEU A 158 -21.98 -6.15 -2.94
C LEU A 158 -21.43 -7.58 -2.94
N LYS A 159 -22.01 -8.50 -2.14
CA LYS A 159 -21.51 -9.86 -1.93
C LYS A 159 -21.16 -10.63 -3.21
N SER A 160 -21.98 -10.53 -4.26
CA SER A 160 -21.83 -11.32 -5.50
C SER A 160 -21.50 -10.48 -6.74
N VAL A 161 -21.21 -9.19 -6.59
CA VAL A 161 -20.88 -8.25 -7.68
C VAL A 161 -19.53 -7.57 -7.44
N MET A 162 -19.11 -6.72 -8.37
CA MET A 162 -17.93 -5.87 -8.27
C MET A 162 -16.64 -6.62 -7.90
N TRP A 163 -16.39 -7.73 -8.60
CA TRP A 163 -15.22 -8.58 -8.34
C TRP A 163 -13.90 -7.85 -8.63
N GLY A 164 -13.90 -6.96 -9.63
CA GLY A 164 -12.76 -6.08 -9.91
C GLY A 164 -12.42 -5.19 -8.73
N LEU A 165 -13.43 -4.56 -8.12
CA LEU A 165 -13.25 -3.73 -6.92
C LEU A 165 -12.62 -4.55 -5.78
N LYS A 166 -13.15 -5.75 -5.52
CA LYS A 166 -12.65 -6.60 -4.43
C LYS A 166 -11.21 -7.04 -4.65
N LEU A 167 -10.85 -7.42 -5.88
CA LEU A 167 -9.47 -7.77 -6.22
C LEU A 167 -8.55 -6.55 -6.08
N LYS A 168 -8.94 -5.40 -6.64
CA LYS A 168 -8.11 -4.20 -6.61
C LYS A 168 -7.87 -3.67 -5.18
N LEU A 169 -8.85 -3.82 -4.30
CA LEU A 169 -8.68 -3.55 -2.86
C LEU A 169 -7.61 -4.44 -2.21
N ILE A 170 -7.58 -5.73 -2.57
CA ILE A 170 -6.57 -6.66 -2.07
C ILE A 170 -5.18 -6.30 -2.59
N GLU A 171 -5.06 -5.86 -3.84
CA GLU A 171 -3.78 -5.38 -4.40
C GLU A 171 -3.24 -4.17 -3.62
N VAL A 172 -4.08 -3.14 -3.41
CA VAL A 172 -3.68 -1.94 -2.64
C VAL A 172 -3.38 -2.29 -1.19
N CYS A 173 -4.20 -3.15 -0.56
CA CYS A 173 -3.92 -3.66 0.77
C CYS A 173 -2.58 -4.42 0.83
N GLY A 174 -2.25 -5.19 -0.22
CA GLY A 174 -0.97 -5.90 -0.34
C GLY A 174 0.21 -4.94 -0.21
N LYS A 175 0.17 -3.78 -0.88
CA LYS A 175 1.21 -2.74 -0.76
C LYS A 175 1.35 -2.19 0.67
N VAL A 176 0.23 -2.04 1.37
CA VAL A 176 0.23 -1.63 2.79
C VAL A 176 0.86 -2.71 3.67
N LEU A 177 0.47 -3.96 3.46
CA LEU A 177 1.01 -5.11 4.19
C LEU A 177 2.51 -5.26 3.94
N GLU A 178 2.99 -5.14 2.70
CA GLU A 178 4.41 -5.16 2.35
C GLU A 178 5.18 -4.03 3.05
N ALA A 179 4.65 -2.80 3.00
CA ALA A 179 5.29 -1.63 3.59
C ALA A 179 5.48 -1.78 5.11
N VAL A 180 4.47 -2.30 5.82
CA VAL A 180 4.54 -2.48 7.27
C VAL A 180 5.29 -3.77 7.64
N GLY A 181 4.98 -4.88 6.95
CA GLY A 181 5.50 -6.22 7.24
C GLY A 181 7.02 -6.32 7.04
N TYR A 182 7.55 -5.68 5.99
CA TYR A 182 8.99 -5.62 5.73
C TYR A 182 9.70 -4.46 6.43
N GLY A 183 8.99 -3.66 7.22
CA GLY A 183 9.59 -2.60 8.05
C GLY A 183 9.93 -1.30 7.30
N ASN A 184 9.43 -1.11 6.08
CA ASN A 184 9.56 0.16 5.35
C ASN A 184 8.77 1.29 6.04
N VAL A 185 7.68 0.94 6.73
CA VAL A 185 6.89 1.85 7.57
C VAL A 185 6.81 1.29 8.99
N ILE A 186 7.35 2.04 9.94
CA ILE A 186 7.29 1.68 11.37
C ILE A 186 6.04 2.27 12.00
N LEU A 187 5.20 1.39 12.53
CA LEU A 187 3.97 1.73 13.26
C LEU A 187 3.97 1.17 14.69
N PRO A 188 3.24 1.82 15.61
CA PRO A 188 2.91 1.25 16.91
C PRO A 188 2.29 -0.16 16.81
N ALA A 189 2.50 -0.99 17.82
CA ALA A 189 2.08 -2.39 17.79
C ALA A 189 0.54 -2.55 17.71
N ASP A 190 -0.21 -1.71 18.42
CA ASP A 190 -1.66 -1.63 18.39
C ASP A 190 -2.20 -1.33 16.98
N PHE A 191 -1.61 -0.35 16.29
CA PHE A 191 -1.96 -0.06 14.89
C PHE A 191 -1.68 -1.24 13.96
N ARG A 192 -0.53 -1.89 14.15
CA ARG A 192 -0.13 -3.07 13.39
C ARG A 192 -1.13 -4.22 13.58
N VAL A 193 -1.50 -4.52 14.83
CA VAL A 193 -2.50 -5.54 15.16
C VAL A 193 -3.86 -5.19 14.55
N HIS A 194 -4.28 -3.93 14.63
CA HIS A 194 -5.54 -3.47 14.09
C HIS A 194 -5.65 -3.71 12.57
N ILE A 195 -4.63 -3.30 11.79
CA ILE A 195 -4.59 -3.54 10.34
C ILE A 195 -4.73 -5.03 10.02
N LEU A 196 -3.96 -5.89 10.70
CA LEU A 196 -4.04 -7.34 10.46
C LEU A 196 -5.41 -7.92 10.83
N LYS A 197 -6.00 -7.51 11.96
CA LYS A 197 -7.32 -8.01 12.39
C LYS A 197 -8.44 -7.62 11.43
N LEU A 198 -8.32 -6.50 10.72
CA LEU A 198 -9.28 -6.09 9.71
C LEU A 198 -9.08 -6.85 8.38
N TRP A 199 -7.87 -6.84 7.85
CA TRP A 199 -7.63 -7.30 6.48
C TRP A 199 -7.40 -8.80 6.35
N LEU A 200 -6.82 -9.46 7.35
CA LEU A 200 -6.56 -10.91 7.29
C LEU A 200 -7.85 -11.74 7.11
N PRO A 201 -8.96 -11.48 7.85
CA PRO A 201 -10.22 -12.20 7.62
C PRO A 201 -10.80 -11.94 6.22
N TYR A 202 -10.75 -10.70 5.74
CA TYR A 202 -11.27 -10.33 4.43
C TYR A 202 -10.50 -11.04 3.30
N ILE A 203 -9.16 -10.98 3.31
CA ILE A 203 -8.30 -11.64 2.32
C ILE A 203 -8.54 -13.15 2.31
N ARG A 204 -8.60 -13.78 3.49
CA ARG A 204 -8.87 -15.21 3.64
C ARG A 204 -10.23 -15.61 3.05
N LYS A 205 -11.27 -14.80 3.28
CA LYS A 205 -12.61 -15.02 2.74
C LYS A 205 -12.64 -14.83 1.23
N MET A 206 -11.92 -13.84 0.70
CA MET A 206 -11.99 -13.46 -0.71
C MET A 206 -11.23 -14.39 -1.64
N LYS A 207 -10.04 -14.88 -1.26
CA LYS A 207 -9.25 -15.78 -2.11
C LYS A 207 -10.04 -16.99 -2.64
N PRO A 208 -10.69 -17.82 -1.81
CA PRO A 208 -11.45 -18.96 -2.29
C PRO A 208 -12.70 -18.57 -3.09
N LEU A 209 -13.30 -17.41 -2.82
CA LEU A 209 -14.43 -16.91 -3.61
C LEU A 209 -14.01 -16.53 -5.03
N LEU A 210 -12.86 -15.87 -5.18
CA LEU A 210 -12.29 -15.52 -6.48
C LEU A 210 -11.85 -16.77 -7.26
N ASP A 211 -11.21 -17.73 -6.58
CA ASP A 211 -10.84 -19.02 -7.20
C ASP A 211 -12.07 -19.79 -7.67
N SER A 212 -13.09 -19.93 -6.83
CA SER A 212 -14.34 -20.61 -7.18
C SER A 212 -15.03 -19.94 -8.38
N LYS A 213 -14.99 -18.61 -8.47
CA LYS A 213 -15.55 -17.88 -9.62
C LYS A 213 -14.74 -18.11 -10.89
N SER A 214 -13.41 -18.15 -10.77
CA SER A 214 -12.51 -18.49 -11.87
C SER A 214 -12.72 -19.92 -12.39
N ASP A 215 -13.05 -20.86 -11.50
CA ASP A 215 -13.33 -22.25 -11.89
C ASP A 215 -14.71 -22.40 -12.56
N GLU A 216 -15.71 -21.61 -12.14
CA GLU A 216 -17.06 -21.57 -12.74
C GLU A 216 -17.06 -20.91 -14.13
N GLU A 217 -16.33 -19.82 -14.29
CA GLU A 217 -16.30 -19.01 -15.50
C GLU A 217 -14.87 -18.88 -16.03
N ALA A 218 -14.55 -19.62 -17.10
CA ALA A 218 -13.22 -19.63 -17.69
C ALA A 218 -12.72 -18.26 -18.20
N SER A 219 -13.64 -17.31 -18.46
CA SER A 219 -13.35 -15.93 -18.86
C SER A 219 -13.22 -14.95 -17.69
N PHE A 220 -13.37 -15.40 -16.44
CA PHE A 220 -13.37 -14.54 -15.27
C PHE A 220 -11.96 -13.96 -15.02
N PRO A 221 -11.77 -12.63 -15.18
CA PRO A 221 -10.43 -12.05 -15.15
C PRO A 221 -9.94 -11.71 -13.74
N TYR A 222 -10.81 -11.79 -12.73
CA TYR A 222 -10.53 -11.27 -11.39
C TYR A 222 -10.01 -12.36 -10.47
N LYS A 223 -8.73 -12.71 -10.60
CA LYS A 223 -8.07 -13.70 -9.75
C LYS A 223 -6.83 -13.11 -9.10
N MET A 224 -6.58 -13.49 -7.85
CA MET A 224 -5.29 -13.26 -7.22
C MET A 224 -4.27 -14.19 -7.86
N ASP A 225 -3.33 -13.63 -8.61
CA ASP A 225 -2.23 -14.39 -9.18
C ASP A 225 -1.26 -14.89 -8.09
N GLU A 226 -0.35 -15.77 -8.49
CA GLU A 226 0.59 -16.41 -7.57
C GLU A 226 1.54 -15.37 -6.94
N ASP A 227 1.98 -14.38 -7.70
CA ASP A 227 2.90 -13.34 -7.24
C ASP A 227 2.25 -12.46 -6.15
N LEU A 228 0.99 -12.05 -6.37
CA LEU A 228 0.20 -11.31 -5.38
C LEU A 228 -0.02 -12.15 -4.11
N CYS A 229 -0.32 -13.44 -4.28
CA CYS A 229 -0.54 -14.34 -3.14
C CYS A 229 0.72 -14.49 -2.29
N GLN A 230 1.86 -14.78 -2.92
CA GLN A 230 3.14 -14.94 -2.24
C GLN A 230 3.58 -13.64 -1.56
N SER A 231 3.37 -12.49 -2.21
CA SER A 231 3.75 -11.21 -1.63
C SER A 231 2.93 -10.89 -0.38
N ILE A 232 1.61 -11.09 -0.42
CA ILE A 232 0.72 -10.88 0.73
C ILE A 232 1.05 -11.85 1.86
N GLU A 233 1.26 -13.13 1.56
CA GLU A 233 1.59 -14.14 2.56
C GLU A 233 2.91 -13.82 3.25
N GLY A 234 3.98 -13.57 2.50
CA GLY A 234 5.30 -13.21 3.04
C GLY A 234 5.27 -11.92 3.85
N ALA A 235 4.49 -10.93 3.41
CA ALA A 235 4.27 -9.70 4.16
C ALA A 235 3.57 -9.97 5.50
N ILE A 236 2.47 -10.74 5.51
CA ILE A 236 1.73 -11.07 6.74
C ILE A 236 2.58 -11.92 7.68
N VAL A 237 3.35 -12.90 7.18
CA VAL A 237 4.28 -13.69 8.00
C VAL A 237 5.28 -12.78 8.72
N SER A 238 5.94 -11.88 7.97
CA SER A 238 6.89 -10.91 8.53
C SER A 238 6.23 -9.97 9.54
N PHE A 239 5.02 -9.52 9.22
CA PHE A 239 4.21 -8.65 10.04
C PHE A 239 3.86 -9.32 11.38
N VAL A 240 3.33 -10.54 11.36
CA VAL A 240 2.98 -11.33 12.57
C VAL A 240 4.22 -11.55 13.42
N LEU A 241 5.36 -11.93 12.83
CA LEU A 241 6.61 -12.18 13.55
C LEU A 241 7.16 -10.94 14.29
N ALA A 242 6.78 -9.74 13.85
CA ALA A 242 7.18 -8.48 14.45
C ALA A 242 6.21 -7.98 15.54
N LEU A 243 5.09 -8.67 15.78
CA LEU A 243 4.14 -8.32 16.83
C LEU A 243 4.59 -8.79 18.23
N PRO A 244 4.06 -8.18 19.31
CA PRO A 244 4.21 -8.71 20.66
C PRO A 244 3.64 -10.13 20.78
N SER A 245 4.20 -10.94 21.70
CA SER A 245 3.86 -12.36 21.81
C SER A 245 2.40 -12.65 22.16
N ASN A 246 1.72 -11.75 22.89
CA ASN A 246 0.31 -11.93 23.22
C ASN A 246 -0.56 -11.73 21.97
N ASP A 247 -0.25 -10.72 21.16
CA ASP A 247 -0.95 -10.47 19.92
C ASP A 247 -0.72 -11.58 18.90
N GLN A 248 0.49 -12.16 18.85
CA GLN A 248 0.78 -13.35 18.05
C GLN A 248 -0.09 -14.55 18.46
N ALA A 249 -0.30 -14.75 19.77
CA ALA A 249 -1.13 -15.83 20.29
C ALA A 249 -2.61 -15.63 19.93
N ASP A 250 -3.12 -14.39 20.01
CA ASP A 250 -4.48 -14.06 19.63
C ASP A 250 -4.72 -14.31 18.13
N ILE A 251 -3.79 -13.85 17.28
CA ILE A 251 -3.87 -14.07 15.82
C ILE A 251 -3.80 -15.57 15.49
N LEU A 252 -2.95 -16.35 16.18
CA LEU A 252 -2.95 -17.81 16.02
C LEU A 252 -4.31 -18.41 16.37
N ALA A 253 -4.89 -18.01 17.50
CA ALA A 253 -6.18 -18.54 17.94
C ALA A 253 -7.27 -18.27 16.90
N ASP A 254 -7.28 -17.08 16.29
CA ASP A 254 -8.25 -16.73 15.25
C ASP A 254 -7.93 -17.38 13.89
N TRP A 255 -6.66 -17.60 13.57
CA TRP A 255 -6.25 -18.35 12.38
C TRP A 255 -6.70 -19.82 12.46
N MET A 256 -6.52 -20.47 13.61
CA MET A 256 -6.92 -21.87 13.84
C MET A 256 -8.44 -22.11 13.85
N LYS A 257 -9.23 -21.11 14.25
CA LYS A 257 -10.71 -21.22 14.26
C LYS A 257 -11.31 -21.18 12.85
N ALA A 258 -10.58 -20.66 11.85
CA ALA A 258 -11.13 -20.51 10.52
C ALA A 258 -11.17 -21.85 9.78
N GLU A 259 -12.36 -22.33 9.45
CA GLU A 259 -12.61 -23.62 8.75
C GLU A 259 -11.95 -23.71 7.35
N GLN A 260 -11.44 -22.60 6.82
CA GLN A 260 -10.84 -22.45 5.48
C GLN A 260 -9.36 -22.02 5.54
N ALA A 261 -8.60 -22.48 6.53
CA ALA A 261 -7.19 -22.11 6.73
C ALA A 261 -6.22 -22.66 5.65
N ARG A 262 -6.44 -22.32 4.38
CA ARG A 262 -5.49 -22.57 3.29
C ARG A 262 -4.67 -21.34 2.92
N TYR A 263 -5.24 -20.15 3.05
CA TYR A 263 -4.59 -18.91 2.64
C TYR A 263 -4.98 -17.72 3.54
N PRO A 264 -4.04 -16.83 3.89
CA PRO A 264 -2.59 -17.04 3.79
C PRO A 264 -2.14 -18.16 4.73
N ASP A 265 -1.13 -18.92 4.30
CA ASP A 265 -0.45 -19.90 5.16
C ASP A 265 0.47 -19.16 6.13
N LEU A 266 0.14 -19.24 7.42
CA LEU A 266 0.89 -18.60 8.50
C LEU A 266 1.69 -19.60 9.32
N THR A 267 1.81 -20.85 8.85
CA THR A 267 2.51 -21.94 9.53
C THR A 267 3.94 -21.53 9.89
N GLU A 268 4.69 -20.95 8.94
CA GLU A 268 6.06 -20.49 9.18
C GLU A 268 6.14 -19.49 10.35
N ALA A 269 5.27 -18.47 10.34
CA ALA A 269 5.25 -17.44 11.38
C ALA A 269 5.04 -18.06 12.76
N PHE A 270 4.11 -19.01 12.88
CA PHE A 270 3.77 -19.63 14.15
C PHE A 270 4.78 -20.69 14.59
N GLU A 271 5.42 -21.40 13.69
CA GLU A 271 6.53 -22.31 14.00
C GLU A 271 7.72 -21.52 14.58
N VAL A 272 8.11 -20.43 13.93
CA VAL A 272 9.19 -19.54 14.39
C VAL A 272 8.84 -18.91 15.74
N TRP A 273 7.61 -18.43 15.92
CA TRP A 273 7.14 -17.91 17.20
C TRP A 273 7.19 -18.98 18.31
N CYS A 274 6.65 -20.18 18.06
CA CYS A 274 6.67 -21.29 19.00
C CYS A 274 8.10 -21.65 19.42
N TYR A 275 9.03 -21.69 18.46
CA TYR A 275 10.44 -21.94 18.75
C TYR A 275 11.04 -20.84 19.64
N ARG A 276 10.82 -19.56 19.31
CA ARG A 276 11.29 -18.41 20.10
C ARG A 276 10.76 -18.46 21.53
N THR A 277 9.46 -18.72 21.70
CA THR A 277 8.79 -18.80 23.01
C THR A 277 9.30 -19.99 23.83
N LYS A 278 9.45 -21.18 23.23
CA LYS A 278 10.03 -22.36 23.91
C LYS A 278 11.48 -22.10 24.34
N SER A 279 12.29 -21.49 23.48
CA SER A 279 13.68 -21.16 23.76
C SER A 279 13.79 -20.14 24.91
N ALA A 280 12.95 -19.10 24.90
CA ALA A 280 12.90 -18.10 25.97
C ALA A 280 12.49 -18.72 27.32
N LYS A 281 11.48 -19.59 27.32
CA LYS A 281 11.05 -20.32 28.53
C LYS A 281 12.19 -21.16 29.11
N ARG A 282 12.94 -21.90 28.28
CA ARG A 282 14.08 -22.70 28.74
C ARG A 282 15.14 -21.84 29.42
N ARG A 283 15.52 -20.71 28.81
CA ARG A 283 16.51 -19.77 29.38
C ARG A 283 16.03 -19.18 30.72
N LEU A 284 14.73 -18.90 30.84
CA LEU A 284 14.16 -18.39 32.08
C LEU A 284 14.25 -19.43 33.20
N THR A 285 13.87 -20.70 32.91
CA THR A 285 13.98 -21.79 33.88
C THR A 285 15.44 -22.00 34.33
N GLU A 286 16.38 -22.06 33.39
CA GLU A 286 17.82 -22.17 33.70
C GLU A 286 18.36 -20.99 34.53
N ALA A 287 17.79 -19.78 34.36
CA ALA A 287 18.18 -18.61 35.13
C ALA A 287 17.63 -18.67 36.57
N VAL A 288 16.37 -19.09 36.73
CA VAL A 288 15.75 -19.29 38.06
C VAL A 288 16.50 -20.37 38.84
N ASP A 289 16.79 -21.51 38.21
CA ASP A 289 17.56 -22.60 38.84
C ASP A 289 18.96 -22.15 39.31
N LYS A 290 19.58 -21.18 38.62
CA LYS A 290 20.87 -20.60 39.03
C LYS A 290 20.75 -19.63 40.21
N VAL A 291 19.63 -18.90 40.33
CA VAL A 291 19.38 -17.99 41.45
C VAL A 291 19.07 -18.77 42.72
N ASP A 292 18.28 -19.83 42.63
CA ASP A 292 17.94 -20.69 43.77
C ASP A 292 19.15 -21.49 44.29
N ASN A 293 20.10 -21.79 43.42
CA ASN A 293 21.36 -22.47 43.76
C ASN A 293 22.52 -21.52 44.08
N ALA A 294 22.30 -20.20 44.14
CA ALA A 294 23.33 -19.25 44.54
C ALA A 294 23.57 -19.33 46.06
N PRO A 295 24.80 -19.56 46.54
CA PRO A 295 25.07 -19.65 47.97
C PRO A 295 24.84 -18.28 48.62
N ILE A 296 23.86 -18.20 49.51
CA ILE A 296 23.65 -17.04 50.39
C ILE A 296 24.89 -16.95 51.29
N SER A 297 25.79 -16.03 50.99
CA SER A 297 26.93 -15.73 51.86
C SER A 297 26.43 -14.82 52.98
N LEU A 298 26.39 -15.38 54.20
CA LEU A 298 26.18 -14.69 55.48
C LEU A 298 27.50 -14.13 56.02
#